data_AF-A0A959RD52-F1
#
_entry.id   AF-A0A959RD52-F1
#
_cell.length_a   1.000
_cell.length_b   1.000
_cell.length_c   1.000
_cell.angle_alpha   90.00
_cell.angle_beta   90.00
_cell.angle_gamma   90.00
#
_symmetry.space_group_name_H-M   'P 1'
#
loop_
_entity.id
_entity.type
_entity.pdbx_description
1 polymer ?
#
loop_
_entity_poly.entity_id
_entity_poly.type
_entity_poly.pdbx_seq_one_letter_code
_entity_poly.pdbx_strand_id
1 'polypeptide(L)'
;MRFKIYPVVFILFVFLFFSCNTQDKQEMPSGDKNAPHSFDSEGDQDAGRLMKEADFEYAKYKETPNDNSKSSAEKKCMETAMYLMYDAQLPPKDKYKSALKYFRIVLKLDPGNEEAKMNKDKIEEIYEQMGKPVPETEI
;
A
#
# COMPACT_ATOMS: atom_id res chain seq x y z
N MET A 1 3.81 -12.83 66.81
CA MET A 1 4.71 -12.93 65.65
C MET A 1 5.00 -14.39 65.38
N ARG A 2 4.53 -14.94 64.26
CA ARG A 2 4.74 -16.34 63.87
C ARG A 2 5.11 -16.43 62.39
N PHE A 3 6.22 -17.12 62.16
CA PHE A 3 6.88 -17.49 60.91
C PHE A 3 5.96 -18.22 59.91
N LYS A 4 6.31 -18.13 58.62
CA LYS A 4 6.59 -19.33 57.78
C LYS A 4 7.30 -18.97 56.47
N ILE A 5 8.46 -19.61 56.32
CA ILE A 5 9.27 -19.79 55.11
C ILE A 5 8.73 -21.06 54.43
N TYR A 6 8.67 -21.14 53.10
CA TYR A 6 9.44 -22.12 52.28
C TYR A 6 9.05 -22.09 50.78
N PRO A 7 10.02 -22.38 49.88
CA PRO A 7 10.01 -22.21 48.44
C PRO A 7 9.65 -23.51 47.70
N VAL A 8 9.09 -23.40 46.49
CA VAL A 8 9.02 -24.50 45.50
C VAL A 8 9.04 -23.84 44.12
N VAL A 9 10.21 -23.77 43.48
CA VAL A 9 10.54 -24.60 42.31
C VAL A 9 9.39 -24.61 41.29
N PHE A 10 9.42 -23.70 40.32
CA PHE A 10 8.67 -23.88 39.09
C PHE A 10 9.57 -23.61 37.88
N ILE A 11 10.33 -24.66 37.59
CA ILE A 11 10.54 -25.24 36.26
C ILE A 11 10.84 -24.23 35.14
N LEU A 12 12.14 -24.16 34.89
CA LEU A 12 12.78 -23.81 33.63
C LEU A 12 12.23 -24.74 32.52
N PHE A 13 11.17 -24.34 31.81
CA PHE A 13 10.70 -25.05 30.62
C PHE A 13 11.39 -24.48 29.38
N VAL A 14 12.56 -25.04 29.10
CA VAL A 14 13.21 -24.98 27.78
C VAL A 14 12.32 -25.78 26.81
N PHE A 15 11.46 -25.09 26.06
CA PHE A 15 10.95 -25.61 24.79
C PHE A 15 11.77 -25.00 23.66
N LEU A 16 12.92 -25.63 23.43
CA LEU A 16 13.51 -25.72 22.10
C LEU A 16 12.55 -26.54 21.24
N PHE A 17 11.84 -25.91 20.30
CA PHE A 17 11.51 -26.41 18.95
C PHE A 17 10.96 -25.24 18.14
N PHE A 18 11.85 -24.33 17.72
CA PHE A 18 11.59 -23.48 16.56
C PHE A 18 11.60 -24.39 15.33
N SER A 19 10.43 -24.96 15.03
CA SER A 19 10.19 -25.71 13.81
C SER A 19 10.34 -24.77 12.61
N CYS A 20 11.03 -25.27 11.59
CA CYS A 20 11.35 -24.59 10.35
C CYS A 20 10.15 -23.83 9.77
N ASN A 21 10.37 -22.55 9.50
CA ASN A 21 9.54 -21.73 8.65
C ASN A 21 9.73 -22.21 7.21
N THR A 22 8.84 -23.08 6.73
CA THR A 22 8.75 -23.44 5.31
C THR A 22 8.21 -22.22 4.58
N GLN A 23 9.10 -21.53 3.85
CA GLN A 23 8.71 -20.54 2.86
C GLN A 23 7.96 -21.25 1.74
N ASP A 24 6.63 -21.21 1.78
CA ASP A 24 5.82 -21.44 0.59
C ASP A 24 6.17 -20.34 -0.41
N LYS A 25 6.92 -20.73 -1.44
CA LYS A 25 7.05 -19.95 -2.68
C LYS A 25 5.65 -19.88 -3.28
N GLN A 26 4.98 -18.75 -3.09
CA GLN A 26 3.94 -18.34 -4.03
C GLN A 26 4.63 -18.03 -5.35
N GLU A 27 4.51 -18.98 -6.28
CA GLU A 27 4.69 -18.71 -7.70
C GLU A 27 3.70 -17.62 -8.09
N MET A 28 4.21 -16.43 -8.37
CA MET A 28 3.43 -15.40 -9.03
C MET A 28 3.06 -15.91 -10.43
N PRO A 29 1.79 -15.82 -10.85
CA PRO A 29 1.40 -16.17 -12.20
C PRO A 29 2.14 -15.26 -13.19
N SER A 30 2.94 -15.88 -14.06
CA SER A 30 3.54 -15.24 -15.23
C SER A 30 2.43 -14.76 -16.16
N GLY A 31 2.05 -13.49 -16.02
CA GLY A 31 1.21 -12.78 -16.98
C GLY A 31 1.91 -12.73 -18.33
N ASP A 32 1.30 -13.37 -19.32
CA ASP A 32 1.71 -13.40 -20.72
C ASP A 32 1.70 -11.96 -21.28
N LYS A 33 2.86 -11.47 -21.75
CA LYS A 33 3.07 -10.06 -22.17
C LYS A 33 3.03 -9.88 -23.68
N ASN A 34 2.28 -10.70 -24.40
CA ASN A 34 2.20 -10.60 -25.86
C ASN A 34 0.79 -10.21 -26.29
N ALA A 35 0.38 -8.98 -25.99
CA ALA A 35 -0.72 -8.32 -26.68
C ALA A 35 -0.25 -6.93 -27.17
N PRO A 36 -0.47 -6.60 -28.45
CA PRO A 36 -0.08 -5.31 -29.01
C PRO A 36 -0.87 -4.20 -28.32
N HIS A 37 -0.16 -3.16 -27.90
CA HIS A 37 -0.69 -1.99 -27.20
C HIS A 37 -1.52 -1.14 -28.19
N SER A 38 -2.79 -1.49 -28.39
CA SER A 38 -3.77 -0.60 -29.04
C SER A 38 -4.11 0.50 -28.05
N PHE A 39 -3.48 1.66 -28.24
CA PHE A 39 -3.76 2.90 -27.53
C PHE A 39 -5.07 3.49 -28.06
N ASP A 40 -6.19 2.84 -27.76
CA ASP A 40 -7.51 3.37 -28.07
C ASP A 40 -8.04 4.10 -26.83
N SER A 41 -8.32 5.39 -27.02
CA SER A 41 -8.59 6.43 -26.02
C SER A 41 -9.94 6.28 -25.28
N GLU A 42 -10.34 5.07 -24.93
CA GLU A 42 -11.39 4.83 -23.95
C GLU A 42 -10.71 4.60 -22.60
N GLY A 43 -10.67 5.66 -21.78
CA GLY A 43 -9.95 5.65 -20.52
C GLY A 43 -10.26 4.43 -19.67
N ASP A 44 -9.23 3.90 -19.02
CA ASP A 44 -9.28 2.73 -18.16
C ASP A 44 -10.44 2.83 -17.15
N GLN A 45 -11.48 2.03 -17.38
CA GLN A 45 -12.71 2.05 -16.57
C GLN A 45 -12.43 1.62 -15.12
N ASP A 46 -11.46 0.72 -14.92
CA ASP A 46 -11.06 0.25 -13.61
C ASP A 46 -10.31 1.35 -12.86
N ALA A 47 -9.43 2.11 -13.51
CA ALA A 47 -8.76 3.26 -12.91
C ALA A 47 -9.79 4.26 -12.35
N GLY A 48 -10.79 4.63 -13.16
CA GLY A 48 -11.83 5.58 -12.73
C GLY A 48 -12.67 5.06 -11.56
N ARG A 49 -13.00 3.77 -11.56
CA ARG A 49 -13.75 3.13 -10.47
C ARG A 49 -12.92 3.08 -9.17
N LEU A 50 -11.69 2.61 -9.23
CA LEU A 50 -10.79 2.49 -8.08
C LEU A 50 -10.47 3.85 -7.45
N MET A 51 -10.30 4.89 -8.26
CA MET A 51 -10.13 6.26 -7.78
C MET A 51 -11.34 6.73 -6.97
N LYS A 52 -12.56 6.52 -7.48
CA LYS A 52 -13.79 6.88 -6.75
C LYS A 52 -13.93 6.12 -5.44
N GLU A 53 -13.62 4.82 -5.44
CA GLU A 53 -13.68 3.99 -4.23
C GLU A 53 -12.65 4.46 -3.17
N ALA A 54 -11.42 4.76 -3.58
CA ALA A 54 -10.39 5.28 -2.68
C ALA A 54 -10.74 6.67 -2.13
N ASP A 55 -11.23 7.58 -2.97
CA ASP A 55 -11.68 8.90 -2.55
C ASP A 55 -12.87 8.82 -1.57
N PHE A 56 -13.81 7.89 -1.79
CA PHE A 56 -14.92 7.63 -0.89
C PHE A 56 -14.46 7.14 0.48
N GLU A 57 -13.59 6.12 0.54
CA GLU A 57 -13.09 5.59 1.81
C GLU A 57 -12.26 6.62 2.57
N TYR A 58 -11.45 7.42 1.87
CA TYR A 58 -10.71 8.50 2.50
C TYR A 58 -11.61 9.64 2.98
N ALA A 59 -12.67 9.98 2.25
CA ALA A 59 -13.69 10.93 2.73
C ALA A 59 -14.39 10.42 4.00
N LYS A 60 -14.77 9.15 4.03
CA LYS A 60 -15.36 8.50 5.22
C LYS A 60 -14.42 8.53 6.43
N TYR A 61 -13.12 8.32 6.23
CA TYR A 61 -12.11 8.51 7.29
C TYR A 61 -12.08 9.95 7.79
N LYS A 62 -12.09 10.94 6.88
CA LYS A 62 -12.10 12.36 7.28
C LYS A 62 -13.34 12.76 8.08
N GLU A 63 -14.50 12.19 7.76
CA GLU A 63 -15.75 12.43 8.49
C GLU A 63 -15.78 11.71 9.84
N THR A 64 -15.27 10.48 9.89
CA THR A 64 -15.30 9.63 11.09
C THR A 64 -13.93 9.00 11.37
N PRO A 65 -12.95 9.75 11.91
CA PRO A 65 -11.60 9.24 12.11
C PRO A 65 -11.57 8.17 13.23
N ASN A 66 -11.35 6.91 12.85
CA ASN A 66 -11.14 5.78 13.74
C ASN A 66 -10.27 4.72 13.05
N ASP A 67 -9.80 3.72 13.80
CA ASP A 67 -8.86 2.72 13.27
C ASP A 67 -9.43 1.92 12.09
N ASN A 68 -10.73 1.60 12.10
CA ASN A 68 -11.38 0.87 11.02
C ASN A 68 -11.49 1.71 9.75
N SER A 69 -11.94 2.98 9.87
CA SER A 69 -12.04 3.88 8.72
C SER A 69 -10.67 4.25 8.17
N LYS A 70 -9.67 4.41 9.04
CA LYS A 70 -8.27 4.62 8.67
C LYS A 70 -7.72 3.44 7.87
N SER A 71 -7.84 2.21 8.40
CA SER A 71 -7.34 1.00 7.74
C SER A 71 -8.03 0.75 6.39
N SER A 72 -9.35 0.99 6.31
CA SER A 72 -10.11 0.90 5.05
C SER A 72 -9.60 1.90 4.00
N ALA A 73 -9.41 3.16 4.40
CA ALA A 73 -8.89 4.21 3.53
C ALA A 73 -7.46 3.93 3.08
N GLU A 74 -6.58 3.51 4.00
CA GLU A 74 -5.19 3.16 3.71
C GLU A 74 -5.12 2.02 2.69
N LYS A 75 -5.82 0.91 2.95
CA LYS A 75 -5.85 -0.25 2.06
C LYS A 75 -6.34 0.14 0.66
N LYS A 76 -7.44 0.88 0.58
CA LYS A 76 -8.04 1.22 -0.71
C LYS A 76 -7.20 2.22 -1.49
N CYS A 77 -6.60 3.20 -0.81
CA CYS A 77 -5.64 4.11 -1.43
C CYS A 77 -4.40 3.36 -1.94
N MET A 78 -3.88 2.39 -1.19
CA MET A 78 -2.71 1.60 -1.60
C MET A 78 -3.01 0.75 -2.85
N GLU A 79 -4.14 0.04 -2.86
CA GLU A 79 -4.61 -0.74 -4.01
C GLU A 79 -4.74 0.14 -5.26
N THR A 80 -5.40 1.28 -5.14
CA THR A 80 -5.59 2.23 -6.22
C THR A 80 -4.26 2.82 -6.71
N ALA A 81 -3.33 3.17 -5.81
CA ALA A 81 -2.03 3.71 -6.16
C ALA A 81 -1.19 2.72 -6.97
N MET A 82 -1.17 1.45 -6.56
CA MET A 82 -0.46 0.38 -7.24
C MET A 82 -1.03 0.12 -8.63
N TYR A 83 -2.35 0.01 -8.74
CA TYR A 83 -3.03 -0.16 -10.02
C TYR A 83 -2.71 0.99 -10.99
N LEU A 84 -2.83 2.24 -10.53
CA LEU A 84 -2.52 3.41 -11.35
C LEU A 84 -1.06 3.45 -11.79
N MET A 85 -0.12 3.01 -10.96
CA MET A 85 1.30 3.03 -11.31
C MET A 85 1.65 1.94 -12.34
N TYR A 86 1.13 0.72 -12.16
CA TYR A 86 1.61 -0.47 -12.85
C TYR A 86 0.68 -0.99 -13.94
N ASP A 87 -0.64 -1.00 -13.69
CA ASP A 87 -1.60 -1.75 -14.51
C ASP A 87 -2.47 -0.83 -15.39
N ALA A 88 -2.72 0.40 -14.94
CA ALA A 88 -3.65 1.29 -15.62
C ALA A 88 -3.20 1.62 -17.05
N GLN A 89 -4.14 1.49 -18.00
CA GLN A 89 -4.00 1.84 -19.41
C GLN A 89 -4.22 3.34 -19.63
N LEU A 90 -3.50 4.15 -18.85
CA LEU A 90 -3.53 5.60 -18.90
C LEU A 90 -2.18 6.14 -19.40
N PRO A 91 -2.16 7.33 -20.02
CA PRO A 91 -0.91 8.00 -20.34
C PRO A 91 -0.04 8.15 -19.08
N PRO A 92 1.31 7.98 -19.18
CA PRO A 92 2.21 8.08 -18.03
C PRO A 92 1.99 9.34 -17.17
N LYS A 93 1.75 10.48 -17.82
CA LYS A 93 1.48 11.77 -17.16
C LYS A 93 0.26 11.71 -16.21
N ASP A 94 -0.79 11.01 -16.60
CA ASP A 94 -2.05 10.98 -15.87
C ASP A 94 -2.01 9.92 -14.76
N LYS A 95 -1.41 8.76 -15.06
CA LYS A 95 -1.35 7.64 -14.12
C LYS A 95 -0.36 7.90 -12.97
N TYR A 96 0.82 8.47 -13.24
CA TYR A 96 1.79 8.78 -12.20
C TYR A 96 1.34 9.93 -11.29
N LYS A 97 0.72 10.98 -11.84
CA LYS A 97 0.15 12.05 -11.02
C LYS A 97 -0.92 11.51 -10.06
N SER A 98 -1.78 10.63 -10.57
CA SER A 98 -2.87 10.05 -9.78
C SER A 98 -2.35 9.06 -8.73
N ALA A 99 -1.41 8.18 -9.09
CA ALA A 99 -0.76 7.27 -8.14
C ALA A 99 -0.04 8.04 -7.01
N LEU A 100 0.67 9.12 -7.35
CA LEU A 100 1.37 9.95 -6.37
C LEU A 100 0.43 10.53 -5.30
N LYS A 101 -0.77 10.98 -5.69
CA LYS A 101 -1.80 11.45 -4.76
C LYS A 101 -2.11 10.37 -3.72
N TYR A 102 -2.39 9.15 -4.17
CA TYR A 102 -2.81 8.08 -3.26
C TYR A 102 -1.68 7.55 -2.38
N PHE A 103 -0.44 7.45 -2.89
CA PHE A 103 0.70 7.12 -2.03
C PHE A 103 0.93 8.16 -0.93
N ARG A 104 0.74 9.45 -1.23
CA ARG A 104 0.80 10.52 -0.22
C ARG A 104 -0.31 10.39 0.83
N ILE A 105 -1.53 10.01 0.42
CA ILE A 105 -2.60 9.71 1.38
C ILE A 105 -2.23 8.51 2.25
N VAL A 106 -1.72 7.43 1.67
CA VAL A 106 -1.26 6.26 2.44
C VAL A 106 -0.23 6.68 3.48
N LEU A 107 0.81 7.44 3.11
CA LEU A 107 1.84 7.91 4.04
C LEU A 107 1.33 8.91 5.09
N LYS A 108 0.23 9.61 4.83
CA LYS A 108 -0.44 10.46 5.81
C LYS A 108 -1.19 9.62 6.86
N LEU A 109 -1.74 8.48 6.46
CA LEU A 109 -2.44 7.56 7.34
C LEU A 109 -1.43 6.66 8.08
N ASP A 110 -0.52 6.04 7.35
CA ASP A 110 0.57 5.21 7.86
C ASP A 110 1.95 5.73 7.38
N PRO A 111 2.61 6.58 8.16
CA PRO A 111 3.96 7.06 7.85
C PRO A 111 5.03 5.96 7.79
N GLY A 112 4.74 4.77 8.35
CA GLY A 112 5.64 3.61 8.34
C GLY A 112 5.50 2.72 7.10
N ASN A 113 4.61 3.08 6.15
CA ASN A 113 4.38 2.29 4.95
C ASN A 113 5.54 2.44 3.96
N GLU A 114 6.55 1.57 4.10
CA GLU A 114 7.75 1.62 3.26
C GLU A 114 7.46 1.38 1.78
N GLU A 115 6.44 0.56 1.45
CA GLU A 115 6.06 0.31 0.06
C GLU A 115 5.50 1.58 -0.60
N ALA A 116 4.61 2.32 0.09
CA ALA A 116 4.10 3.59 -0.40
C ALA A 116 5.21 4.63 -0.54
N LYS A 117 6.16 4.68 0.40
CA LYS A 117 7.32 5.56 0.35
C LYS A 117 8.19 5.29 -0.88
N MET A 118 8.60 4.04 -1.08
CA MET A 118 9.42 3.64 -2.23
C MET A 118 8.74 3.97 -3.57
N ASN A 119 7.44 3.70 -3.70
CA ASN A 119 6.73 3.97 -4.95
C ASN A 119 6.49 5.47 -5.18
N LYS A 120 6.21 6.24 -4.12
CA LYS A 120 6.15 7.71 -4.17
C LYS A 120 7.50 8.28 -4.64
N ASP A 121 8.61 7.89 -4.01
CA ASP A 121 9.95 8.36 -4.36
C ASP A 121 10.30 8.01 -5.82
N LYS A 122 9.94 6.80 -6.28
CA LYS A 122 10.12 6.38 -7.68
C LYS A 122 9.33 7.24 -8.66
N ILE A 123 8.10 7.65 -8.33
CA ILE A 123 7.33 8.57 -9.18
C ILE A 123 7.98 9.95 -9.21
N GLU A 124 8.45 10.44 -8.06
CA GLU A 124 9.13 11.73 -7.96
C GLU A 124 10.42 11.75 -8.81
N GLU A 125 11.22 10.68 -8.77
CA GLU A 125 12.40 10.50 -9.64
C GLU A 125 12.03 10.52 -11.14
N ILE A 126 10.91 9.90 -11.55
CA ILE A 126 10.44 9.94 -12.94
C ILE A 126 10.16 11.39 -13.37
N TYR A 127 9.57 12.22 -12.51
CA TYR A 127 9.36 13.65 -12.79
C TYR A 127 10.68 14.41 -12.96
N GLU A 128 11.65 14.15 -12.08
CA GLU A 128 12.99 14.74 -12.17
C GLU A 128 13.68 14.35 -13.48
N GLN A 129 13.66 13.08 -13.86
CA GLN A 129 14.22 12.58 -15.12
C GLN A 129 13.54 13.18 -16.36
N MET A 130 12.24 13.51 -16.27
CA MET A 130 11.51 14.24 -17.32
C MET A 130 11.83 15.74 -17.36
N GLY A 131 12.64 16.27 -16.43
CA GLY A 131 12.87 17.71 -16.27
C GLY A 131 11.59 18.47 -15.92
N LYS A 132 10.67 17.83 -15.20
CA LYS A 132 9.38 18.40 -14.80
C LYS A 132 9.30 18.55 -13.28
N PRO A 133 8.61 19.58 -12.77
CA PRO A 133 8.35 19.67 -11.35
C PRO A 133 7.47 18.50 -10.91
N VAL A 134 7.74 17.96 -9.74
CA VAL A 134 6.84 17.04 -9.06
C VAL A 134 5.50 17.76 -8.82
N PRO A 135 4.36 17.20 -9.25
CA PRO A 135 3.08 17.86 -9.10
C PRO A 135 2.66 17.87 -7.63
N GLU A 136 2.12 19.02 -7.20
CA GLU A 136 1.31 19.08 -5.99
C GLU A 136 -0.02 18.35 -6.24
N THR A 137 -0.40 17.52 -5.29
CA THR A 137 -1.61 16.69 -5.34
C THR A 137 -2.48 17.05 -4.15
N GLU A 138 -3.76 17.30 -4.39
CA GLU A 138 -4.73 17.56 -3.33
C GLU A 138 -4.91 16.30 -2.45
N ILE A 139 -4.72 16.45 -1.14
CA ILE A 139 -4.79 15.40 -0.10
C ILE A 139 -5.63 15.84 1.09
#